data_AF-A0A4Q8QVL7-F1
#
_entry.id   AF-A0A4Q8QVL7-F1
#
_cell.length_a   1.000
_cell.length_b   1.000
_cell.length_c   1.000
_cell.angle_alpha   90.00
_cell.angle_beta   90.00
_cell.angle_gamma   90.00
#
_symmetry.space_group_name_H-M   'P 1'
#
loop_
_entity.id
_entity.type
_entity.pdbx_description
1 polymer ?
#
loop_
_entity_poly.entity_id
_entity_poly.type
_entity_poly.pdbx_seq_one_letter_code
_entity_poly.pdbx_strand_id
1 'polypeptide(L)' 'MNDEFDYELTTDQWEVLKALRAPAANPSRISRFAVESLITLGLAAMRGDSLALTPAGRKVLVRGSSKLLQDLAA' A
#
# COMPACT_ATOMS: atom_id res chain seq x y z
N MET A 1 18.28 5.77 13.01
CA MET A 1 17.46 6.22 11.87
C MET A 1 16.19 5.38 11.91
N ASN A 2 15.23 5.81 12.73
CA ASN A 2 14.02 5.07 13.08
C ASN A 2 12.86 5.72 12.34
N ASP A 3 12.81 5.56 11.02
CA ASP A 3 11.63 5.95 10.23
C ASP A 3 10.59 4.83 10.35
N GLU A 4 10.17 4.58 11.58
CA GLU A 4 9.07 3.70 11.93
C GLU A 4 7.78 4.48 11.74
N PHE A 5 7.51 4.91 10.51
CA PHE A 5 6.18 5.39 10.14
C PHE A 5 5.24 4.17 10.20
N ASP A 6 4.59 4.00 11.35
CA ASP A 6 3.35 3.25 11.43
C ASP A 6 2.28 4.05 10.70
N TYR A 7 2.24 3.88 9.38
CA TYR A 7 1.15 4.38 8.58
C TYR A 7 -0.13 3.66 9.04
N GLU A 8 -0.99 4.37 9.76
CA GLU A 8 -2.35 3.93 10.04
C GLU A 8 -3.16 4.03 8.76
N LEU A 9 -2.99 3.04 7.89
CA LEU A 9 -3.75 2.94 6.65
C LEU A 9 -5.18 2.51 6.96
N THR A 10 -6.14 3.16 6.31
CA THR A 10 -7.52 2.68 6.34
C THR A 10 -7.62 1.34 5.61
N THR A 11 -8.70 0.58 5.87
CA THR A 11 -8.97 -0.68 5.18
C THR A 11 -8.90 -0.53 3.66
N ASP A 12 -9.49 0.52 3.10
CA ASP A 12 -9.47 0.77 1.65
C ASP A 12 -8.05 1.02 1.14
N GLN A 13 -7.26 1.86 1.82
CA GLN A 13 -5.86 2.09 1.46
C GLN A 13 -5.03 0.81 1.52
N TRP A 14 -5.29 -0.05 2.50
CA TRP A 14 -4.63 -1.34 2.62
C TRP A 14 -5.00 -2.30 1.48
N GLU A 15 -6.28 -2.36 1.08
CA GLU A 15 -6.71 -3.14 -0.08
C GLU A 15 -6.06 -2.66 -1.38
N VAL A 16 -5.99 -1.33 -1.59
CA VAL A 16 -5.29 -0.76 -2.75
C VAL A 16 -3.81 -1.11 -2.71
N LEU A 17 -3.15 -0.96 -1.57
CA LEU A 17 -1.72 -1.26 -1.42
C LEU A 17 -1.43 -2.75 -1.72
N LYS A 18 -2.31 -3.66 -1.29
CA LYS A 18 -2.25 -5.09 -1.62
C LYS A 18 -2.46 -5.36 -3.10
N ALA A 19 -3.46 -4.72 -3.73
CA ALA A 19 -3.75 -4.89 -5.15
C ALA A 19 -2.55 -4.53 -6.03
N LEU A 20 -1.80 -3.49 -5.67
CA LEU A 20 -0.61 -3.03 -6.39
C LEU A 20 0.60 -3.98 -6.34
N ARG A 21 0.51 -5.11 -5.63
CA ARG A 21 1.50 -6.20 -5.75
C ARG A 21 1.44 -6.87 -7.11
N ALA A 22 0.29 -6.87 -7.76
CA ALA A 22 0.10 -7.50 -9.06
C ALA A 22 0.38 -6.50 -10.18
N PRO A 23 1.19 -6.85 -11.20
CA PRO A 23 1.47 -5.97 -12.35
C PRO A 23 0.22 -5.55 -13.15
N ALA A 24 -0.90 -6.26 -12.97
CA ALA A 24 -2.16 -6.05 -13.69
C ALA A 24 -3.29 -5.55 -12.78
N ALA A 25 -2.97 -4.88 -11.67
CA ALA A 25 -3.97 -4.28 -10.79
C ALA A 25 -4.83 -3.31 -11.60
N ASN A 26 -6.07 -3.68 -11.91
CA ASN A 26 -6.93 -2.90 -12.78
C ASN A 26 -7.45 -1.67 -12.00
N PRO A 27 -6.98 -0.44 -12.31
CA PRO A 27 -7.27 0.75 -11.51
C PRO A 27 -8.75 1.13 -11.55
N SER A 28 -9.52 0.61 -12.51
CA SER A 28 -10.97 0.86 -12.65
C SER A 28 -11.82 0.33 -11.49
N ARG A 29 -11.31 -0.62 -10.69
CA ARG A 29 -12.00 -1.16 -9.49
C ARG A 29 -11.45 -0.63 -8.18
N ILE A 30 -10.44 0.25 -8.24
CA ILE A 30 -9.69 0.71 -7.08
C ILE A 30 -10.19 2.10 -6.69
N SER A 31 -10.45 2.33 -5.40
CA SER A 31 -10.89 3.63 -4.91
C SER A 31 -9.88 4.73 -5.27
N ARG A 32 -10.31 5.70 -6.09
CA ARG A 32 -9.47 6.82 -6.55
C ARG A 32 -8.93 7.63 -5.38
N PHE A 33 -9.74 7.86 -4.35
CA PHE A 33 -9.32 8.57 -3.14
C PHE A 33 -8.20 7.83 -2.39
N ALA A 34 -8.31 6.49 -2.27
CA ALA A 34 -7.27 5.69 -1.64
C ALA A 34 -5.97 5.71 -2.47
N VAL A 35 -6.07 5.66 -3.80
CA VAL A 35 -4.91 5.80 -4.71
C VAL A 35 -4.21 7.15 -4.53
N GLU A 36 -4.96 8.25 -4.61
CA GLU A 36 -4.41 9.61 -4.47
C GLU A 36 -3.77 9.80 -3.09
N SER A 37 -4.39 9.26 -2.04
CA SER A 37 -3.83 9.27 -0.69
C SER A 37 -2.53 8.47 -0.59
N LEU A 38 -2.46 7.27 -1.16
CA LEU A 38 -1.22 6.46 -1.17
C LEU A 38 -0.08 7.12 -1.99
N ILE A 39 -0.41 7.86 -3.05
CA ILE A 39 0.56 8.66 -3.80
C ILE A 39 1.06 9.82 -2.94
N THR A 40 0.15 10.51 -2.24
CA THR A 40 0.48 11.62 -1.33
C THR A 40 1.39 11.16 -0.18
N LEU A 41 1.16 9.95 0.33
CA LEU A 41 2.00 9.31 1.35
C LEU A 41 3.32 8.76 0.80
N GLY A 42 3.54 8.81 -0.52
CA GLY A 42 4.73 8.27 -1.17
C GLY A 42 4.82 6.75 -1.18
N LEU A 43 3.72 6.05 -0.93
CA LEU A 43 3.65 4.58 -0.89
C LEU A 43 3.37 3.99 -2.29
N ALA A 44 2.69 4.74 -3.14
CA ALA A 44 2.47 4.42 -4.55
C ALA A 44 2.96 5.58 -5.44
N ALA A 45 3.25 5.30 -6.70
CA ALA A 45 3.59 6.30 -7.69
C ALA A 45 3.09 5.89 -9.07
N MET A 46 2.67 6.86 -9.88
CA MET A 46 2.45 6.63 -11.31
C MET A 46 3.79 6.40 -12.02
N ARG A 47 3.90 5.29 -12.75
CA ARG A 47 5.02 4.98 -13.65
C ARG A 47 4.45 4.83 -15.05
N GLY A 48 4.57 5.90 -15.85
CA GLY A 48 3.85 6.01 -17.11
C GLY A 48 2.34 5.99 -16.83
N ASP A 49 1.62 5.09 -17.49
CA ASP A 49 0.17 4.95 -17.37
C ASP A 49 -0.27 3.95 -16.28
N SER A 50 0.67 3.41 -15.49
CA SER A 50 0.40 2.38 -14.49
C SER A 50 0.77 2.83 -13.08
N LEU A 51 -0.08 2.48 -12.11
CA LEU A 51 0.20 2.70 -10.69
C LEU A 51 1.12 1.58 -10.16
N ALA A 52 2.19 1.96 -9.47
CA ALA A 52 3.19 1.02 -8.96
C ALA A 52 3.58 1.33 -7.50
N LEU A 53 3.95 0.30 -6.74
CA LEU A 53 4.48 0.46 -5.39
C LEU A 53 5.87 1.11 -5.40
N THR A 54 6.07 2.09 -4.53
CA THR A 54 7.41 2.62 -4.22
C THR A 54 8.18 1.63 -3.33
N PRO A 55 9.51 1.82 -3.15
CA PRO A 55 10.25 1.06 -2.15
C PRO A 55 9.68 1.19 -0.73
N ALA A 56 9.14 2.37 -0.37
CA ALA A 56 8.50 2.61 0.91
C ALA A 56 7.18 1.84 1.04
N GLY A 57 6.31 1.91 0.01
CA GLY A 57 5.06 1.15 -0.03
C GLY A 57 5.26 -0.37 0.12
N ARG A 58 6.30 -0.91 -0.52
CA ARG A 58 6.67 -2.33 -0.34
C ARG A 58 7.04 -2.68 1.11
N LYS A 59 7.80 -1.83 1.79
CA LYS A 59 8.18 -2.05 3.20
C LYS A 59 6.96 -2.02 4.12
N VAL A 60 6.08 -1.02 3.94
CA VAL A 60 4.83 -0.90 4.70
C VAL A 60 3.95 -2.13 4.52
N LEU A 61 3.82 -2.60 3.28
CA LEU A 61 3.04 -3.78 2.96
C LEU A 61 3.56 -5.06 3.63
N VAL A 62 4.87 -5.27 3.62
CA VAL A 62 5.50 -6.43 4.28
C VAL A 62 5.32 -6.35 5.80
N ARG A 63 5.59 -5.17 6.40
CA ARG A 63 5.46 -4.97 7.85
C ARG A 63 4.02 -5.16 8.33
N GLY A 64 3.05 -4.53 7.68
CA GLY A 64 1.64 -4.66 8.04
C GLY A 64 1.12 -6.09 7.87
N SER A 65 1.59 -6.82 6.84
CA SER A 65 1.25 -8.25 6.68
C SER A 65 1.85 -9.12 7.79
N SER A 66 3.06 -8.81 8.25
CA SER A 66 3.69 -9.51 9.38
C SER A 66 2.97 -9.22 10.70
N LYS A 67 2.54 -7.99 10.95
CA LYS A 67 1.74 -7.64 12.14
C LYS A 67 0.41 -8.41 12.14
N LEU A 68 -0.29 -8.42 11.02
CA LEU A 68 -1.55 -9.17 10.88
C LEU A 68 -1.35 -10.68 11.14
N LEU A 69 -0.23 -11.26 10.71
CA LEU A 69 0.09 -12.65 11.02
C LEU A 69 0.36 -12.87 12.51
N GLN A 70 1.05 -11.94 13.18
CA GLN A 70 1.31 -12.00 14.62
C GLN A 70 0.01 -11.89 15.41
N ASP A 71 -0.89 -10.97 15.05
CA ASP A 71 -2.19 -10.78 15.69
C ASP A 71 -3.08 -12.03 15.57
N LEU A 72 -3.02 -12.75 14.46
CA LEU A 72 -3.75 -14.01 14.25
C LEU A 72 -3.18 -15.20 15.05
N ALA A 73 -1.92 -15.11 15.47
CA ALA A 73 -1.21 -16.19 16.17
C ALA A 73 -1.22 -16.05 17.71
N ALA A 74 -1.77 -14.95 18.22
CA ALA A 74 -1.92 -14.65 19.65
C ALA A 74 -3.28 -15.13 20.19
#